data_AF-A0AAE0CNK7-F1
#
_entry.id   AF-A0AAE0CNK7-F1
#
_cell.length_a   1.000
_cell.length_b   1.000
_cell.length_c   1.000
_cell.angle_alpha   90.00
_cell.angle_beta   90.00
_cell.angle_gamma   90.00
#
_symmetry.space_group_name_H-M   'P 1'
#
loop_
_entity.id
_entity.type
_entity.pdbx_description
1 polymer ?
#
loop_
_entity_poly.entity_id
_entity_poly.type
_entity_poly.pdbx_seq_one_letter_code
_entity_poly.pdbx_strand_id
1 'polypeptide(L)'
;MFTIDCEDNVISNLFSGCPLIEEMICSGCEGLGTIKLFGLYRLNKIKLVYNRDLKAVYIKNLNVSSLIVSGLTIPFKIGVYHCMKLRKISLELASIKDDWLCKTISELLILESLKLVYCHELKSIKISSSSLKKLKIKKCLEVVKLQIDTPNLSVFSYEGYMFSFSSNAFTLSNINLFLYGKWYVAPSQWYER
;
A
#
# COMPACT_ATOMS: atom_id res chain seq x y z
N MET A 1 6.84 28.94 5.03
CA MET A 1 6.20 27.61 5.05
C MET A 1 6.39 27.10 6.46
N PHE A 2 5.33 27.08 7.29
CA PHE A 2 5.45 26.69 8.70
C PHE A 2 5.55 25.17 8.77
N THR A 3 6.73 24.66 9.18
CA THR A 3 6.92 23.26 9.55
C THR A 3 6.27 23.05 10.91
N ILE A 4 5.15 22.30 10.93
CA ILE A 4 4.57 21.83 12.18
C ILE A 4 5.34 20.57 12.55
N ASP A 5 6.10 20.64 13.64
CA ASP A 5 6.72 19.47 14.26
C ASP A 5 5.60 18.60 14.82
N CYS A 6 5.34 17.48 14.15
CA CYS A 6 4.20 16.62 14.47
C CYS A 6 4.67 15.54 15.45
N GLU A 7 5.00 15.96 16.68
CA GLU A 7 5.16 15.01 17.78
C GLU A 7 3.86 14.21 17.97
N ASP A 8 3.94 12.99 18.49
CA ASP A 8 2.79 12.09 18.73
C ASP A 8 1.63 12.79 19.48
N ASN A 9 1.94 13.83 20.26
CA ASN A 9 0.98 14.65 20.99
C ASN A 9 0.08 15.53 20.08
N VAL A 10 0.56 16.01 18.92
CA VAL A 10 -0.18 16.95 18.07
C VAL A 10 -1.39 16.26 17.43
N ILE A 11 -1.20 15.05 16.91
CA ILE A 11 -2.28 14.27 16.29
C ILE A 11 -3.32 13.89 17.33
N SER A 12 -2.88 13.44 18.51
CA SER A 12 -3.78 13.10 19.62
C SER A 12 -4.59 14.31 20.09
N ASN A 13 -3.93 15.47 20.24
CA ASN A 13 -4.58 16.72 20.64
C ASN A 13 -5.57 17.21 19.58
N LEU A 14 -5.24 17.06 18.30
CA LEU A 14 -6.13 17.41 17.19
C LEU A 14 -7.44 16.61 17.25
N PHE A 15 -7.37 15.29 17.40
CA PHE A 15 -8.59 14.47 17.47
C PHE A 15 -9.35 14.64 18.78
N SER A 16 -8.67 14.99 19.88
CA SER A 16 -9.31 15.32 21.15
C SER A 16 -10.08 16.64 21.09
N GLY A 17 -9.51 17.67 20.45
CA GLY A 17 -10.15 18.98 20.29
C GLY A 17 -11.11 19.07 19.11
N CYS A 18 -10.99 18.18 18.12
CA CYS A 18 -11.76 18.21 16.88
C CYS A 18 -12.37 16.81 16.59
N PRO A 19 -13.34 16.34 17.40
CA PRO A 19 -13.90 15.00 17.27
C PRO A 19 -14.71 14.77 15.98
N LEU A 20 -15.00 15.82 15.21
CA LEU A 20 -15.77 15.78 13.98
C LEU A 20 -14.91 15.61 12.71
N ILE A 21 -13.58 15.47 12.82
CA ILE A 21 -12.70 15.32 11.66
C ILE A 21 -13.04 14.04 10.88
N GLU A 22 -13.31 14.21 9.59
CA GLU A 22 -13.57 13.11 8.64
C GLU A 22 -12.40 12.84 7.69
N GLU A 23 -11.49 13.81 7.52
CA GLU A 23 -10.37 13.70 6.61
C GLU A 23 -9.09 14.25 7.26
N MET A 24 -8.05 13.42 7.26
CA MET A 24 -6.72 13.77 7.73
C MET A 24 -5.74 13.73 6.56
N ILE A 25 -5.10 14.87 6.30
CA ILE A 25 -4.06 15.00 5.27
C ILE A 25 -2.80 15.58 5.90
N CYS A 26 -1.70 14.83 5.86
CA CYS A 26 -0.37 15.30 6.27
C CYS A 26 0.58 15.20 5.08
N SER A 27 1.14 16.34 4.68
CA SER A 27 2.01 16.46 3.51
C SER A 27 3.28 17.21 3.86
N GLY A 28 4.44 16.56 3.76
CA GLY A 28 5.72 17.21 4.05
C GLY A 28 5.91 17.60 5.51
N CYS A 29 5.26 16.89 6.44
CA CYS A 29 5.42 17.11 7.88
C CYS A 29 6.74 16.51 8.35
N GLU A 30 7.60 17.34 8.93
CA GLU A 30 8.81 16.92 9.63
C GLU A 30 8.43 16.40 11.03
N GLY A 31 9.24 15.49 11.57
CA GLY A 31 9.01 14.87 12.89
C GLY A 31 7.94 13.79 12.91
N LEU A 32 7.17 13.62 11.83
CA LEU A 32 6.07 12.66 11.72
C LEU A 32 6.58 11.21 11.59
N GLY A 33 7.02 10.64 12.71
CA GLY A 33 7.68 9.34 12.80
C GLY A 33 6.75 8.14 12.72
N THR A 34 6.05 7.85 13.81
CA THR A 34 5.13 6.70 13.91
C THR A 34 3.72 7.17 14.17
N ILE A 35 2.80 6.87 13.27
CA ILE A 35 1.40 7.28 13.41
C ILE A 35 0.58 6.11 13.94
N LYS A 36 -0.18 6.34 15.01
CA LYS A 36 -1.13 5.39 15.59
C LYS A 36 -2.51 6.04 15.66
N LEU A 37 -3.46 5.54 14.88
CA LEU A 37 -4.83 6.07 14.83
C LEU A 37 -5.82 4.98 15.19
N PHE A 38 -6.42 5.09 16.38
CA PHE A 38 -7.29 4.07 16.95
C PHE A 38 -8.65 4.65 17.35
N GLY A 39 -9.74 3.96 17.01
CA GLY A 39 -11.10 4.32 17.49
C GLY A 39 -11.66 5.66 16.96
N LEU A 40 -11.09 6.22 15.90
CA LEU A 40 -11.55 7.45 15.26
C LEU A 40 -12.66 7.15 14.25
N TYR A 41 -13.85 6.82 14.75
CA TYR A 41 -14.95 6.28 13.93
C TYR A 41 -15.57 7.25 12.90
N ARG A 42 -15.29 8.55 13.01
CA ARG A 42 -15.72 9.55 12.01
C ARG A 42 -14.70 9.75 10.89
N LEU A 43 -13.45 9.36 11.13
CA LEU A 43 -12.39 9.50 10.14
C LEU A 43 -12.69 8.59 8.95
N ASN A 44 -12.89 9.19 7.79
CA ASN A 44 -13.24 8.54 6.54
C ASN A 44 -12.04 8.44 5.60
N LYS A 45 -11.14 9.42 5.63
CA LYS A 45 -9.98 9.48 4.73
C LYS A 45 -8.70 9.80 5.46
N ILE A 46 -7.64 9.08 5.10
CA ILE A 46 -6.28 9.33 5.57
C ILE A 46 -5.38 9.46 4.35
N LYS A 47 -4.63 10.56 4.27
CA LYS A 47 -3.60 10.80 3.27
C LYS A 47 -2.32 11.30 3.93
N LEU A 48 -1.27 10.48 3.86
CA LEU A 48 0.05 10.77 4.40
C LEU A 48 1.04 10.73 3.25
N VAL A 49 1.58 11.87 2.84
CA VAL A 49 2.45 11.96 1.65
C VAL A 49 3.68 12.81 1.92
N TYR A 50 4.79 12.47 1.29
CA TYR A 50 6.03 13.27 1.34
C TYR A 50 6.59 13.51 2.77
N ASN A 51 6.23 12.67 3.75
CA ASN A 51 6.70 12.80 5.12
C ASN A 51 8.03 12.07 5.27
N ARG A 52 9.12 12.82 5.42
CA ARG A 52 10.51 12.29 5.42
C ARG A 52 10.77 11.32 6.56
N ASP A 53 10.22 11.60 7.72
CA ASP A 53 10.51 10.86 8.95
C ASP A 53 9.58 9.66 9.16
N LEU A 54 8.64 9.40 8.23
CA LEU A 54 7.61 8.38 8.39
C LEU A 54 8.21 6.97 8.42
N LYS A 55 8.22 6.37 9.61
CA LYS A 55 8.73 5.02 9.88
C LYS A 55 7.62 3.98 9.94
N ALA A 56 6.45 4.35 10.47
CA ALA A 56 5.36 3.40 10.63
C ALA A 56 3.97 4.06 10.67
N VAL A 57 2.96 3.34 10.17
CA VAL A 57 1.53 3.70 10.26
C VAL A 57 0.74 2.51 10.77
N TYR A 58 0.05 2.69 11.89
CA TYR A 58 -0.84 1.70 12.46
C TYR A 58 -2.25 2.27 12.60
N ILE A 59 -3.21 1.66 11.92
CA ILE A 59 -4.62 2.02 12.03
C ILE A 59 -5.43 0.84 12.56
N LYS A 60 -6.33 1.11 13.50
CA LYS A 60 -7.15 0.08 14.13
C LYS A 60 -8.55 0.59 14.43
N ASN A 61 -9.55 -0.24 14.15
CA ASN A 61 -10.97 0.03 14.45
C ASN A 61 -11.45 1.38 13.86
N LEU A 62 -11.04 1.68 12.62
CA LEU A 62 -11.43 2.91 11.92
C LEU A 62 -12.48 2.63 10.86
N ASN A 63 -13.39 3.59 10.64
CA ASN A 63 -14.38 3.56 9.55
C ASN A 63 -13.87 4.22 8.25
N VAL A 64 -12.56 4.19 8.04
CA VAL A 64 -11.92 4.83 6.88
C VAL A 64 -12.29 4.09 5.59
N SER A 65 -12.68 4.84 4.56
CA SER A 65 -12.92 4.30 3.21
C SER A 65 -11.70 4.39 2.31
N SER A 66 -10.78 5.34 2.57
CA SER A 66 -9.60 5.58 1.76
C SER A 66 -8.35 5.79 2.61
N LEU A 67 -7.34 4.95 2.38
CA LEU A 67 -6.00 5.07 2.95
C LEU A 67 -4.98 5.29 1.84
N ILE A 68 -4.26 6.40 1.91
CA ILE A 68 -3.18 6.74 0.99
C ILE A 68 -1.94 7.06 1.83
N VAL A 69 -0.89 6.27 1.69
CA VAL A 69 0.38 6.48 2.41
C VAL A 69 1.53 6.35 1.43
N SER A 70 2.37 7.38 1.36
CA SER A 70 3.60 7.40 0.58
C SER A 70 4.78 7.74 1.46
N GLY A 71 5.75 6.84 1.51
CA GLY A 71 7.09 7.16 1.99
C GLY A 71 7.78 8.14 1.05
N LEU A 72 8.93 8.67 1.49
CA LEU A 72 9.78 9.54 0.66
C LEU A 72 11.11 8.85 0.32
N THR A 73 11.91 8.56 1.34
CA THR A 73 13.29 8.07 1.18
C THR A 73 13.46 6.65 1.69
N ILE A 74 12.83 6.31 2.81
CA ILE A 74 13.00 5.02 3.49
C ILE A 74 11.65 4.29 3.49
N PRO A 75 11.64 2.95 3.32
CA PRO A 75 10.43 2.17 3.47
C PRO A 75 9.81 2.29 4.88
N PHE A 76 8.48 2.33 4.95
CA PHE A 76 7.75 2.41 6.22
C PHE A 76 6.96 1.14 6.52
N LYS A 77 6.78 0.83 7.80
CA LYS A 77 5.94 -0.29 8.27
C LYS A 77 4.47 0.10 8.26
N ILE A 78 3.58 -0.85 7.95
CA ILE A 78 2.14 -0.61 8.01
C ILE A 78 1.39 -1.73 8.70
N GLY A 79 0.41 -1.37 9.54
CA GLY A 79 -0.58 -2.28 10.08
C GLY A 79 -1.98 -1.72 9.92
N VAL A 80 -2.86 -2.51 9.31
CA VAL A 80 -4.28 -2.19 9.13
C VAL A 80 -5.07 -3.27 9.83
N TYR A 81 -5.82 -2.92 10.87
CA TYR A 81 -6.54 -3.88 11.70
C TYR A 81 -8.00 -3.49 11.85
N HIS A 82 -8.93 -4.40 11.55
CA HIS A 82 -10.37 -4.19 11.71
C HIS A 82 -10.90 -2.88 11.07
N CYS A 83 -10.38 -2.53 9.88
CA CYS A 83 -10.81 -1.35 9.11
C CYS A 83 -11.76 -1.77 7.97
N MET A 84 -12.88 -2.41 8.34
CA MET A 84 -13.76 -3.14 7.42
C MET A 84 -14.46 -2.26 6.36
N LYS A 85 -14.43 -0.93 6.53
CA LYS A 85 -15.00 0.02 5.56
C LYS A 85 -14.02 0.46 4.47
N LEU A 86 -12.78 -0.03 4.46
CA LEU A 86 -11.78 0.35 3.47
C LEU A 86 -12.18 -0.12 2.07
N ARG A 87 -12.33 0.85 1.17
CA ARG A 87 -12.62 0.63 -0.26
C ARG A 87 -11.40 0.91 -1.12
N LYS A 88 -10.44 1.70 -0.62
CA LYS A 88 -9.24 2.09 -1.34
C LYS A 88 -8.00 2.07 -0.45
N ILE A 89 -6.96 1.39 -0.93
CA ILE A 89 -5.62 1.41 -0.36
C ILE A 89 -4.63 1.82 -1.45
N SER A 90 -3.78 2.81 -1.15
CA SER A 90 -2.64 3.18 -1.98
C SER A 90 -1.40 3.29 -1.10
N LEU A 91 -0.41 2.43 -1.34
CA LEU A 91 0.84 2.39 -0.61
C LEU A 91 2.01 2.60 -1.56
N GLU A 92 2.92 3.48 -1.18
CA GLU A 92 4.15 3.76 -1.92
C GLU A 92 5.35 3.73 -0.97
N LEU A 93 6.34 2.86 -1.22
CA LEU A 93 7.46 2.56 -0.31
C LEU A 93 7.02 1.89 1.02
N ALA A 94 5.97 1.05 1.00
CA ALA A 94 5.62 0.26 2.18
C ALA A 94 6.48 -1.02 2.28
N SER A 95 7.02 -1.28 3.47
CA SER A 95 7.66 -2.54 3.86
C SER A 95 6.57 -3.56 4.19
N ILE A 96 6.05 -4.22 3.14
CA ILE A 96 5.00 -5.24 3.23
C ILE A 96 5.45 -6.53 2.54
N LYS A 97 5.12 -7.67 3.16
CA LYS A 97 5.39 -9.02 2.65
C LYS A 97 4.14 -9.66 2.08
N ASP A 98 4.34 -10.73 1.31
CA ASP A 98 3.27 -11.47 0.64
C ASP A 98 2.15 -11.93 1.61
N ASP A 99 2.51 -12.44 2.79
CA ASP A 99 1.54 -12.90 3.80
C ASP A 99 0.69 -11.77 4.37
N TRP A 100 1.30 -10.61 4.62
CA TRP A 100 0.57 -9.43 5.09
C TRP A 100 -0.44 -8.97 4.04
N LEU A 101 -0.03 -8.95 2.77
CA LEU A 101 -0.90 -8.53 1.67
C LEU A 101 -2.08 -9.50 1.51
N CYS A 102 -1.80 -10.81 1.51
CA CYS A 102 -2.82 -11.86 1.43
C CYS A 102 -3.84 -11.73 2.56
N LYS A 103 -3.37 -11.64 3.80
CA LYS A 103 -4.22 -11.47 4.98
C LYS A 103 -5.07 -10.21 4.90
N THR A 104 -4.45 -9.07 4.59
CA THR A 104 -5.14 -7.77 4.52
C THR A 104 -6.26 -7.80 3.47
N ILE A 105 -6.01 -8.37 2.30
CA ILE A 105 -7.03 -8.47 1.25
C ILE A 105 -8.17 -9.41 1.67
N SER A 106 -7.87 -10.53 2.34
CA SER A 106 -8.91 -11.46 2.81
C SER A 106 -9.81 -10.87 3.90
N GLU A 107 -9.31 -9.94 4.72
CA GLU A 107 -10.09 -9.28 5.77
C GLU A 107 -10.91 -8.09 5.22
N LEU A 108 -10.45 -7.44 4.15
CA LEU A 108 -11.09 -6.26 3.58
C LEU A 108 -12.07 -6.64 2.45
N LEU A 109 -13.20 -7.21 2.86
CA LEU A 109 -14.21 -7.79 1.96
C LEU A 109 -14.85 -6.81 0.97
N ILE A 110 -14.74 -5.49 1.20
CA ILE A 110 -15.29 -4.45 0.30
C ILE A 110 -14.20 -3.60 -0.39
N LEU A 111 -12.94 -4.04 -0.36
CA LEU A 111 -11.83 -3.33 -0.98
C LEU A 111 -11.98 -3.32 -2.51
N GLU A 112 -12.19 -2.14 -3.10
CA GLU A 112 -12.39 -2.00 -4.54
C GLU A 112 -11.12 -1.62 -5.30
N SER A 113 -10.17 -0.96 -4.64
CA SER A 113 -8.97 -0.43 -5.28
C SER A 113 -7.73 -0.65 -4.44
N LEU A 114 -6.75 -1.33 -5.01
CA LEU A 114 -5.42 -1.53 -4.43
C LEU A 114 -4.34 -0.98 -5.36
N LYS A 115 -3.52 -0.07 -4.85
CA LYS A 115 -2.32 0.44 -5.52
C LYS A 115 -1.10 0.22 -4.64
N LEU A 116 -0.09 -0.45 -5.19
CA LEU A 116 1.20 -0.70 -4.56
C LEU A 116 2.30 -0.14 -5.45
N VAL A 117 3.21 0.65 -4.88
CA VAL A 117 4.33 1.25 -5.60
C VAL A 117 5.61 1.11 -4.78
N TYR A 118 6.72 0.69 -5.39
CA TYR A 118 8.00 0.54 -4.69
C TYR A 118 7.93 -0.32 -3.40
N CYS A 119 7.03 -1.32 -3.37
CA CYS A 119 6.93 -2.26 -2.27
C CYS A 119 7.89 -3.44 -2.53
N HIS A 120 9.18 -3.23 -2.28
CA HIS A 120 10.26 -4.13 -2.69
C HIS A 120 10.35 -5.45 -1.90
N GLU A 121 9.61 -5.60 -0.81
CA GLU A 121 9.60 -6.87 -0.05
C GLU A 121 8.61 -7.91 -0.60
N LEU A 122 7.79 -7.54 -1.59
CA LEU A 122 6.86 -8.45 -2.25
C LEU A 122 7.58 -9.29 -3.30
N LYS A 123 7.30 -10.59 -3.34
CA LYS A 123 7.96 -11.54 -4.25
C LYS A 123 6.98 -12.41 -5.02
N SER A 124 6.11 -13.12 -4.32
CA SER A 124 5.12 -14.02 -4.88
C SER A 124 3.72 -13.58 -4.45
N ILE A 125 3.18 -12.61 -5.20
CA ILE A 125 1.90 -12.01 -4.89
C ILE A 125 0.77 -12.95 -5.31
N LYS A 126 -0.07 -13.32 -4.33
CA LYS A 126 -1.36 -13.99 -4.56
C LYS A 126 -2.48 -13.09 -4.06
N ILE A 127 -3.38 -12.70 -4.96
CA ILE A 127 -4.53 -11.85 -4.66
C ILE A 127 -5.79 -12.63 -4.97
N SER A 128 -6.66 -12.83 -3.98
CA SER A 128 -8.00 -13.38 -4.17
C SER A 128 -9.00 -12.44 -3.50
N SER A 129 -9.97 -11.95 -4.27
CA SER A 129 -10.97 -10.98 -3.80
C SER A 129 -12.15 -10.92 -4.76
N SER A 130 -13.37 -10.97 -4.21
CA SER A 130 -14.61 -10.80 -4.97
C SER A 130 -15.00 -9.33 -5.16
N SER A 131 -14.44 -8.39 -4.40
CA SER A 131 -14.82 -6.97 -4.45
C SER A 131 -13.81 -6.08 -5.18
N LEU A 132 -12.58 -6.56 -5.39
CA LEU A 132 -11.51 -5.78 -6.01
C LEU A 132 -11.82 -5.51 -7.50
N LYS A 133 -11.91 -4.23 -7.85
CA LYS A 133 -12.19 -3.75 -9.22
C LYS A 133 -10.95 -3.18 -9.90
N LYS A 134 -10.01 -2.63 -9.13
CA LYS A 134 -8.81 -1.96 -9.64
C LYS A 134 -7.56 -2.45 -8.89
N LEU A 135 -6.59 -2.98 -9.64
CA LEU A 135 -5.29 -3.40 -9.13
C LEU A 135 -4.17 -2.68 -9.88
N LYS A 136 -3.28 -2.03 -9.15
CA LYS A 136 -2.07 -1.41 -9.70
C LYS A 136 -0.86 -1.84 -8.88
N ILE A 137 0.11 -2.45 -9.52
CA ILE A 137 1.40 -2.83 -8.92
C ILE A 137 2.49 -2.20 -9.76
N LYS A 138 3.30 -1.31 -9.19
CA LYS A 138 4.29 -0.55 -9.96
C LYS A 138 5.64 -0.54 -9.28
N LYS A 139 6.69 -0.85 -10.03
CA LYS A 139 8.08 -0.75 -9.58
C LYS A 139 8.34 -1.54 -8.29
N CYS A 140 7.57 -2.61 -8.07
CA CYS A 140 7.84 -3.61 -7.02
C CYS A 140 8.81 -4.62 -7.63
N LEU A 141 10.10 -4.30 -7.59
CA LEU A 141 11.10 -4.95 -8.46
C LEU A 141 11.42 -6.40 -8.10
N GLU A 142 11.14 -6.82 -6.85
CA GLU A 142 11.38 -8.20 -6.41
C GLU A 142 10.24 -9.16 -6.73
N VAL A 143 9.14 -8.66 -7.33
CA VAL A 143 7.98 -9.48 -7.70
C VAL A 143 8.34 -10.39 -8.87
N VAL A 144 8.41 -11.69 -8.59
CA VAL A 144 8.73 -12.73 -9.58
C VAL A 144 7.49 -13.48 -10.06
N LYS A 145 6.46 -13.55 -9.21
CA LYS A 145 5.23 -14.31 -9.47
C LYS A 145 4.00 -13.50 -9.07
N LEU A 146 3.02 -13.46 -9.95
CA LEU A 146 1.74 -12.80 -9.73
C LEU A 146 0.57 -13.73 -10.08
N GLN A 147 -0.25 -14.03 -9.08
CA GLN A 147 -1.49 -14.81 -9.21
C GLN A 147 -2.68 -13.96 -8.82
N ILE A 148 -3.62 -13.79 -9.75
CA ILE A 148 -4.81 -12.95 -9.57
C ILE A 148 -6.06 -13.81 -9.69
N ASP A 149 -6.81 -13.95 -8.60
CA ASP A 149 -8.10 -14.64 -8.53
C ASP A 149 -9.19 -13.65 -8.10
N THR A 150 -9.49 -12.71 -8.99
CA THR A 150 -10.41 -11.60 -8.73
C THR A 150 -11.39 -11.45 -9.88
N PRO A 151 -12.54 -12.14 -9.85
CA PRO A 151 -13.45 -12.22 -11.01
C PRO A 151 -13.99 -10.86 -11.44
N ASN A 152 -14.14 -9.92 -10.49
CA ASN A 152 -14.70 -8.58 -10.70
C ASN A 152 -13.63 -7.49 -11.00
N LEU A 153 -12.39 -7.89 -11.28
CA LEU A 153 -11.31 -6.96 -11.62
C LEU A 153 -11.49 -6.41 -13.03
N SER A 154 -11.73 -5.10 -13.13
CA SER A 154 -11.96 -4.39 -14.41
C SER A 154 -10.74 -3.62 -14.89
N VAL A 155 -9.85 -3.21 -13.97
CA VAL A 155 -8.64 -2.43 -14.30
C VAL A 155 -7.42 -3.08 -13.66
N PHE A 156 -6.44 -3.42 -14.50
CA PHE A 156 -5.15 -3.94 -14.08
C PHE A 156 -4.01 -3.11 -14.67
N SER A 157 -3.05 -2.72 -13.83
CA SER A 157 -1.81 -2.10 -14.27
C SER A 157 -0.61 -2.71 -13.56
N TYR A 158 0.39 -3.09 -14.34
CA TYR A 158 1.64 -3.64 -13.85
C TYR A 158 2.84 -2.90 -14.43
N GLU A 159 3.83 -2.60 -13.60
CA GLU A 159 5.13 -2.09 -14.03
C GLU A 159 6.23 -2.77 -13.22
N GLY A 160 7.18 -3.45 -13.87
CA GLY A 160 8.30 -4.13 -13.19
C GLY A 160 8.75 -5.42 -13.89
N TYR A 161 9.51 -6.26 -13.19
CA TYR A 161 9.88 -7.60 -13.64
C TYR A 161 8.74 -8.59 -13.40
N MET A 162 8.57 -9.63 -14.20
CA MET A 162 7.59 -10.69 -13.94
C MET A 162 8.03 -11.98 -14.65
N PHE A 163 8.20 -13.07 -13.91
CA PHE A 163 8.55 -14.37 -14.50
C PHE A 163 7.33 -15.28 -14.69
N SER A 164 6.33 -15.15 -13.83
CA SER A 164 5.12 -15.97 -13.87
C SER A 164 3.89 -15.13 -13.60
N PHE A 165 2.87 -15.31 -14.45
CA PHE A 165 1.57 -14.67 -14.36
C PHE A 165 0.46 -15.70 -14.55
N SER A 166 -0.56 -15.67 -13.69
CA SER A 166 -1.81 -16.39 -13.93
C SER A 166 -2.99 -15.56 -13.42
N SER A 167 -4.11 -15.57 -14.14
CA SER A 167 -5.28 -14.78 -13.76
C SER A 167 -6.61 -15.46 -14.06
N ASN A 168 -7.54 -15.36 -13.11
CA ASN A 168 -8.97 -15.65 -13.23
C ASN A 168 -9.80 -14.35 -13.15
N ALA A 169 -9.37 -13.29 -13.86
CA ALA A 169 -10.06 -11.99 -13.89
C ALA A 169 -11.01 -11.88 -15.09
N PHE A 170 -12.19 -12.50 -15.00
CA PHE A 170 -13.13 -12.62 -16.13
C PHE A 170 -13.71 -11.29 -16.62
N THR A 171 -13.73 -10.25 -15.79
CA THR A 171 -14.29 -8.92 -16.14
C THR A 171 -13.23 -7.89 -16.56
N LEU A 172 -11.97 -8.32 -16.76
CA LEU A 172 -10.87 -7.42 -17.06
C LEU A 172 -11.04 -6.76 -18.42
N SER A 173 -11.22 -5.43 -18.43
CA SER A 173 -11.44 -4.65 -19.65
C SER A 173 -10.31 -3.68 -19.96
N ASN A 174 -9.55 -3.24 -18.95
CA ASN A 174 -8.46 -2.28 -19.10
C ASN A 174 -7.17 -2.85 -18.52
N ILE A 175 -6.17 -3.04 -19.38
CA ILE A 175 -4.85 -3.56 -19.01
C ILE A 175 -3.73 -2.62 -19.46
N ASN A 176 -2.77 -2.36 -18.58
CA ASN A 176 -1.56 -1.61 -18.90
C ASN A 176 -0.34 -2.30 -18.27
N LEU A 177 0.54 -2.87 -19.12
CA LEU A 177 1.72 -3.61 -18.71
C LEU A 177 2.99 -2.90 -19.19
N PHE A 178 3.92 -2.66 -18.27
CA PHE A 178 5.26 -2.17 -18.57
C PHE A 178 6.28 -3.13 -17.95
N LEU A 179 6.76 -4.09 -18.75
CA LEU A 179 7.65 -5.14 -18.29
C LEU A 179 9.11 -4.74 -18.49
N TYR A 180 9.91 -4.88 -17.44
CA TYR A 180 11.35 -4.63 -17.52
C TYR A 180 12.04 -5.88 -18.11
N GLY A 181 12.86 -5.69 -19.14
CA GLY A 181 13.70 -6.76 -19.69
C GLY A 181 14.82 -7.13 -18.71
N LYS A 182 15.24 -8.40 -18.70
CA LYS A 182 16.42 -8.82 -17.93
C LYS A 182 17.63 -8.02 -18.43
N TRP A 183 18.36 -7.39 -17.52
CA TRP A 183 19.77 -7.15 -17.75
C TRP A 183 20.43 -8.52 -17.49
N TYR A 184 21.01 -9.13 -18.53
CA TYR A 184 21.88 -10.29 -18.35
C TYR A 184 23.00 -9.88 -17.41
N VAL A 185 22.90 -10.21 -16.12
CA VAL A 185 24.11 -10.38 -15.32
C VAL A 185 24.70 -11.68 -15.83
N ALA A 186 25.73 -11.58 -16.65
CA ALA A 186 26.53 -12.74 -17.02
C ALA A 186 26.84 -13.52 -15.72
N PRO A 187 26.66 -14.85 -15.68
CA PRO A 187 27.22 -15.62 -14.58
C PRO A 187 28.69 -15.25 -14.54
N SER A 188 29.14 -14.62 -13.46
CA SER A 188 30.56 -14.36 -13.24
C SER A 188 31.26 -15.71 -13.37
N GLN A 189 31.92 -15.89 -14.50
CA GLN A 189 32.67 -17.10 -14.78
C GLN A 189 33.72 -17.26 -13.68
N TRP A 190 33.72 -18.45 -13.07
CA TRP A 190 34.92 -19.23 -12.78
C TRP A 190 36.21 -18.41 -12.55
N TYR A 191 36.64 -18.32 -11.29
CA TYR A 191 38.05 -18.51 -11.00
C TYR A 191 38.18 -19.80 -10.21
N GLU A 192 38.52 -20.86 -10.95
CA GLU A 192 39.42 -21.88 -10.42
C GLU A 192 40.67 -21.17 -9.89
N ARG A 193 40.97 -21.38 -8.61
CA ARG A 193 42.29 -21.73 -8.07
C ARG A 193 42.16 -22.11 -6.61
#